data_AF-A0A0P9RA10-F1
#
_entry.id   AF-A0A0P9RA10-F1
#
_cell.length_a   1.000
_cell.length_b   1.000
_cell.length_c   1.000
_cell.angle_alpha   90.00
_cell.angle_beta   90.00
_cell.angle_gamma   90.00
#
_symmetry.space_group_name_H-M   'P 1'
#
loop_
_entity.id
_entity.type
_entity.pdbx_description
1 polymer ?
#
loop_
_entity_poly.entity_id
_entity_poly.type
_entity_poly.pdbx_seq_one_letter_code
_entity_poly.pdbx_strand_id
1 'polypeptide(L)'
;MPITIKLSPLASPVPGFGFLQVRGWEHDAGNLEFAIQRNQDDYYLQHSQQWANAPCWFAQHFVEDAQGDSISHEVGPDIVDPLLQNSATGVFNFRLRKPDGSGEDDNPMKLMEGLALSGAGSATGPGAAQTTVSLAAASQTVLPVVDPATSPLPEPAEPALPDPIVEPVTPTPAPENQNRKVLLLIIGLALLA
;
A
#
# COMPACT_ATOMS: atom_id res chain seq x y z
N MET A 1 1.33 13.20 -23.26
CA MET A 1 2.43 12.19 -23.33
C MET A 1 2.23 11.19 -22.21
N PRO A 2 2.81 9.97 -22.19
CA PRO A 2 2.68 9.11 -21.01
C PRO A 2 3.41 9.75 -19.81
N ILE A 3 2.74 9.83 -18.67
CA ILE A 3 3.35 10.33 -17.43
C ILE A 3 4.41 9.32 -16.97
N THR A 4 5.60 9.81 -16.62
CA THR A 4 6.68 8.97 -16.11
C THR A 4 7.06 9.42 -14.70
N ILE A 5 7.08 8.48 -13.76
CA ILE A 5 7.34 8.77 -12.35
C ILE A 5 8.58 8.01 -11.89
N LYS A 6 9.51 8.72 -11.27
CA LYS A 6 10.77 8.16 -10.78
C LYS A 6 11.07 8.69 -9.39
N LEU A 7 11.55 7.81 -8.53
CA LEU A 7 12.13 8.17 -7.24
C LEU A 7 13.65 7.93 -7.32
N SER A 8 14.44 8.99 -7.28
CA SER A 8 15.90 8.96 -7.36
C SER A 8 16.56 9.41 -6.06
N PRO A 9 17.81 9.03 -5.77
CA PRO A 9 18.54 9.64 -4.66
C PRO A 9 18.73 11.14 -4.87
N LEU A 10 18.88 11.88 -3.77
CA LEU A 10 19.28 13.28 -3.81
C LEU A 10 20.67 13.45 -4.47
N ALA A 11 20.93 14.63 -5.04
CA ALA A 11 22.22 14.95 -5.67
C ALA A 11 23.40 14.78 -4.70
N SER A 12 23.20 15.11 -3.43
CA SER A 12 24.04 14.66 -2.32
C SER A 12 23.29 13.53 -1.61
N PRO A 13 23.72 12.26 -1.75
CA PRO A 13 22.94 11.12 -1.25
C PRO A 13 22.84 11.17 0.28
N VAL A 14 21.60 11.30 0.78
CA VAL A 14 21.26 11.22 2.20
C VAL A 14 20.40 9.96 2.40
N PRO A 15 20.80 9.01 3.27
CA PRO A 15 20.00 7.83 3.56
C PRO A 15 18.61 8.21 4.07
N GLY A 16 17.57 7.54 3.57
CA GLY A 16 16.17 7.80 3.90
C GLY A 16 15.53 8.92 3.08
N PHE A 17 16.28 9.63 2.23
CA PHE A 17 15.75 10.72 1.44
C PHE A 17 15.85 10.43 -0.06
N GLY A 18 14.88 10.94 -0.81
CA GLY A 18 14.80 10.78 -2.24
C GLY A 18 14.13 11.96 -2.92
N PHE A 19 14.35 12.05 -4.22
CA PHE A 19 13.77 13.04 -5.10
C PHE A 19 12.74 12.36 -5.99
N LEU A 20 11.47 12.71 -5.79
CA LEU A 20 10.36 12.24 -6.60
C LEU A 20 10.19 13.18 -7.79
N GLN A 21 10.32 12.66 -9.00
CA GLN A 21 10.14 13.39 -10.24
C GLN A 21 8.98 12.80 -11.04
N VAL A 22 8.05 13.66 -11.44
CA VAL A 22 6.91 13.34 -12.30
C VAL A 22 7.05 14.15 -13.58
N ARG A 23 7.17 13.46 -14.71
CA ARG A 23 7.33 14.06 -16.03
C ARG A 23 6.07 13.87 -16.86
N GLY A 24 5.66 14.90 -17.60
CA GLY A 24 4.49 14.85 -18.48
C GLY A 24 3.16 15.06 -17.75
N TRP A 25 3.20 15.62 -16.54
CA TRP A 25 2.02 16.09 -15.82
C TRP A 25 1.46 17.34 -16.52
N GLU A 26 0.20 17.30 -16.95
CA GLU A 26 -0.41 18.36 -17.77
C GLU A 26 -1.15 19.42 -16.93
N HIS A 27 -1.28 19.22 -15.61
CA HIS A 27 -1.93 20.16 -14.71
C HIS A 27 -0.90 21.05 -13.99
N ASP A 28 -1.40 22.10 -13.33
CA ASP A 28 -0.55 23.03 -12.59
C ASP A 28 0.28 22.31 -11.50
N ALA A 29 1.54 22.72 -11.38
CA ALA A 29 2.38 22.37 -10.25
C ALA A 29 1.89 23.06 -8.96
N GLY A 30 2.33 22.57 -7.81
CA GLY A 30 2.00 23.15 -6.51
C GLY A 30 1.46 22.10 -5.54
N ASN A 31 0.38 22.41 -4.84
CA ASN A 31 -0.19 21.49 -3.86
C ASN A 31 -0.92 20.37 -4.59
N LEU A 32 -0.37 19.16 -4.53
CA LEU A 32 -0.92 17.96 -5.14
C LEU A 32 -1.01 16.86 -4.09
N GLU A 33 -1.92 15.94 -4.31
CA GLU A 33 -2.06 14.75 -3.47
C GLU A 33 -1.58 13.54 -4.23
N PHE A 34 -0.78 12.70 -3.58
CA PHE A 34 -0.41 11.42 -4.16
C PHE A 34 -0.68 10.24 -3.23
N ALA A 35 -0.86 9.07 -3.80
CA ALA A 35 -0.94 7.81 -3.09
C ALA A 35 -0.01 6.79 -3.75
N ILE A 36 0.59 5.92 -2.95
CA ILE A 36 1.49 4.88 -3.44
C ILE A 36 0.91 3.52 -3.10
N GLN A 37 0.83 2.65 -4.10
CA GLN A 37 0.25 1.34 -4.01
C GLN A 37 1.25 0.26 -4.45
N ARG A 38 1.27 -0.85 -3.73
CA ARG A 38 2.01 -2.05 -4.09
C ARG A 38 1.35 -2.77 -5.25
N ASN A 39 2.17 -3.14 -6.24
CA ASN A 39 1.69 -3.80 -7.45
C ASN A 39 1.27 -5.26 -7.24
N GLN A 40 1.70 -5.91 -6.15
CA GLN A 40 1.47 -7.33 -5.92
C GLN A 40 0.20 -7.68 -5.15
N ASP A 41 -0.28 -6.78 -4.28
CA ASP A 41 -1.42 -7.04 -3.39
C ASP A 41 -2.35 -5.84 -3.24
N ASP A 42 -2.12 -4.76 -4.00
CA ASP A 42 -2.96 -3.57 -4.01
C ASP A 42 -2.99 -2.77 -2.69
N TYR A 43 -2.05 -3.01 -1.77
CA TYR A 43 -1.98 -2.26 -0.50
C TYR A 43 -1.33 -0.88 -0.71
N TYR A 44 -1.83 0.12 0.01
CA TYR A 44 -1.37 1.49 -0.02
C TYR A 44 -0.49 1.82 1.18
N LEU A 45 0.54 2.62 0.92
CA LEU A 45 1.41 3.17 1.95
C LEU A 45 0.65 4.18 2.81
N GLN A 46 0.67 3.99 4.12
CA GLN A 46 0.02 4.87 5.10
C GLN A 46 1.03 5.85 5.72
N HIS A 47 0.53 6.94 6.32
CA HIS A 47 1.34 7.87 7.12
C HIS A 47 2.13 7.20 8.26
N SER A 48 1.64 6.05 8.76
CA SER A 48 2.31 5.26 9.79
C SER A 48 3.43 4.35 9.24
N GLN A 49 3.84 4.54 7.98
CA GLN A 49 4.84 3.70 7.30
C GLN A 49 4.43 2.22 7.17
N GLN A 50 3.13 1.94 7.33
CA GLN A 50 2.55 0.61 7.18
C GLN A 50 1.79 0.50 5.87
N TRP A 51 1.55 -0.73 5.43
CA TRP A 51 0.75 -1.02 4.25
C TRP A 51 -0.67 -1.41 4.67
N ALA A 52 -1.69 -0.79 4.08
CA ALA A 52 -3.09 -1.11 4.36
C ALA A 52 -3.93 -1.12 3.07
N ASN A 53 -5.14 -1.68 3.14
CA ASN A 53 -6.03 -1.84 1.99
C ASN A 53 -6.82 -0.57 1.61
N ALA A 54 -6.65 0.54 2.33
CA ALA A 54 -7.33 1.81 2.07
C ALA A 54 -6.36 2.83 1.45
N PRO A 55 -6.75 3.55 0.38
CA PRO A 55 -5.94 4.63 -0.19
C PRO A 55 -5.59 5.69 0.86
N CYS A 56 -4.32 6.04 0.95
CA CYS A 56 -3.82 7.11 1.79
C CYS A 56 -3.17 8.18 0.93
N TRP A 57 -3.71 9.40 1.01
CA TRP A 57 -3.30 10.53 0.20
C TRP A 57 -2.35 11.43 0.99
N PHE A 58 -1.19 11.71 0.40
CA PHE A 58 -0.16 12.59 0.91
C PHE A 58 -0.23 13.92 0.15
N ALA A 59 -0.61 14.99 0.85
CA ALA A 59 -0.72 16.34 0.28
C ALA A 59 0.63 17.05 0.37
N GLN A 60 1.35 17.15 -0.75
CA GLN A 60 2.68 17.75 -0.81
C GLN A 60 2.76 18.88 -1.84
N HIS A 61 3.73 19.76 -1.67
CA HIS A 61 3.99 20.84 -2.61
C HIS A 61 5.06 20.45 -3.62
N PHE A 62 4.66 20.25 -4.87
CA PHE A 62 5.54 19.97 -6.00
C PHE A 62 6.04 21.26 -6.64
N VAL A 63 7.33 21.28 -6.98
CA VAL A 63 8.01 22.38 -7.65
C VAL A 63 8.21 22.00 -9.11
N GLU A 64 7.79 22.88 -10.01
CA GLU A 64 8.03 22.75 -11.44
C GLU A 64 9.50 22.99 -11.77
N ASP A 65 10.04 22.22 -12.72
CA ASP A 65 11.39 22.44 -13.21
C ASP A 65 11.51 23.73 -14.04
N ALA A 66 12.74 24.14 -14.33
CA ALA A 66 12.99 25.37 -15.09
C ALA A 66 12.53 25.30 -16.57
N GLN A 67 12.11 24.14 -17.06
CA GLN A 67 11.66 23.92 -18.43
C GLN A 67 10.13 23.73 -18.55
N GLY A 68 9.43 23.58 -17.42
CA GLY A 68 8.00 23.26 -17.37
C GLY A 68 7.65 21.86 -17.86
N ASP A 69 8.61 20.91 -17.89
CA ASP A 69 8.39 19.56 -18.44
C ASP A 69 8.20 18.50 -17.34
N SER A 70 8.68 18.79 -16.13
CA SER A 70 8.52 17.94 -14.97
C SER A 70 8.26 18.73 -13.69
N ILE A 71 7.54 18.08 -12.78
CA ILE A 71 7.33 18.54 -11.42
C ILE A 71 8.07 17.60 -10.47
N SER A 72 8.49 18.13 -9.32
CA SER A 72 9.31 17.35 -8.40
C SER A 72 9.10 17.73 -6.94
N HIS A 73 9.36 16.77 -6.06
CA HIS A 73 9.26 16.94 -4.62
C HIS A 73 10.28 16.07 -3.90
N GLU A 74 10.86 16.58 -2.81
CA GLU A 74 11.73 15.80 -1.94
C GLU A 74 10.90 14.97 -0.97
N VAL A 75 11.10 13.65 -0.98
CA VAL A 75 10.44 12.72 -0.07
C VAL A 75 11.41 12.23 1.00
N GLY A 76 10.90 12.15 2.22
CA GLY A 76 11.66 11.73 3.39
C GLY A 76 11.55 10.23 3.70
N PRO A 77 12.06 9.84 4.88
CA PRO A 77 12.19 8.44 5.28
C PRO A 77 10.84 7.74 5.45
N ASP A 78 9.79 8.49 5.78
CA ASP A 78 8.43 7.99 5.91
C ASP A 78 7.90 7.36 4.60
N ILE A 79 8.45 7.77 3.46
CA ILE A 79 8.09 7.23 2.15
C ILE A 79 9.20 6.33 1.62
N VAL A 80 10.46 6.75 1.69
CA VAL A 80 11.59 6.02 1.09
C VAL A 80 11.79 4.67 1.76
N ASP A 81 11.77 4.60 3.10
CA ASP A 81 12.10 3.37 3.81
C ASP A 81 11.08 2.24 3.55
N PRO A 82 9.76 2.47 3.63
CA PRO A 82 8.77 1.43 3.32
C PRO A 82 8.84 0.94 1.86
N LEU A 83 9.19 1.81 0.91
CA LEU A 83 9.33 1.43 -0.49
C LEU A 83 10.56 0.55 -0.71
N LEU A 84 11.69 0.89 -0.08
CA LEU A 84 12.90 0.09 -0.14
C LEU A 84 12.75 -1.26 0.58
N GLN A 85 12.04 -1.30 1.70
CA GLN A 85 11.74 -2.55 2.40
C GLN A 85 10.84 -3.49 1.56
N ASN A 86 10.04 -2.93 0.65
CA ASN A 86 9.13 -3.68 -0.21
C ASN A 86 9.55 -3.69 -1.69
N SER A 87 10.83 -3.44 -1.99
CA SER A 87 11.30 -3.17 -3.35
C SER A 87 11.48 -4.42 -4.23
N ALA A 88 10.76 -5.52 -3.98
CA ALA A 88 10.94 -6.80 -4.67
C ALA A 88 10.92 -6.67 -6.21
N THR A 89 10.15 -5.71 -6.73
CA THR A 89 10.08 -5.39 -8.17
C THR A 89 10.70 -4.03 -8.53
N GLY A 90 11.03 -3.19 -7.54
CA GLY A 90 11.47 -1.81 -7.75
C GLY A 90 10.44 -0.89 -8.44
N VAL A 91 9.20 -1.36 -8.61
CA VAL A 91 8.12 -0.62 -9.29
C VAL A 91 6.86 -0.66 -8.43
N PHE A 92 6.27 0.51 -8.21
CA PHE A 92 5.03 0.72 -7.46
C PHE A 92 4.03 1.44 -8.35
N ASN A 93 2.75 1.36 -8.02
CA ASN A 93 1.75 2.20 -8.62
C ASN A 93 1.70 3.53 -7.87
N PHE A 94 1.69 4.64 -8.60
CA PHE A 94 1.65 5.98 -8.07
C PHE A 94 0.46 6.71 -8.65
N ARG A 95 -0.41 7.20 -7.76
CA ARG A 95 -1.57 8.01 -8.13
C ARG A 95 -1.31 9.43 -7.75
N LEU A 96 -1.55 10.34 -8.68
CA LEU A 96 -1.42 11.78 -8.49
C LEU A 96 -2.75 12.43 -8.80
N ARG A 97 -3.16 13.40 -7.98
CA ARG A 97 -4.36 14.20 -8.22
C ARG A 97 -4.24 15.59 -7.65
N LYS A 98 -5.12 16.49 -8.08
CA LYS A 98 -5.28 17.79 -7.42
C LYS A 98 -6.04 17.62 -6.09
N PRO A 99 -5.87 18.56 -5.13
CA PRO A 99 -6.59 18.54 -3.85
C PRO A 99 -8.12 18.63 -3.98
N ASP A 100 -8.61 19.10 -5.12
CA ASP A 100 -10.03 19.14 -5.46
C ASP A 100 -10.59 17.76 -5.90
N GLY A 101 -9.74 16.73 -5.97
CA GLY A 101 -10.08 15.38 -6.40
C GLY A 101 -10.17 15.19 -7.92
N SER A 102 -9.86 16.21 -8.71
CA SER A 102 -9.86 16.13 -10.18
C SER A 102 -8.44 15.95 -10.74
N GLY A 103 -8.37 15.55 -12.03
CA GLY A 103 -7.10 15.26 -12.69
C GLY A 103 -6.35 14.11 -12.02
N GLU A 104 -7.07 13.02 -11.68
CA GLU A 104 -6.44 11.82 -11.13
C GLU A 104 -5.77 11.03 -12.24
N ASP A 105 -4.48 10.77 -12.07
CA ASP A 105 -3.67 9.95 -12.95
C ASP A 105 -2.97 8.85 -12.17
N ASP A 106 -2.98 7.64 -12.73
CA ASP A 106 -2.40 6.43 -12.16
C ASP A 106 -1.26 5.96 -13.08
N ASN A 107 -0.04 5.94 -12.56
CA ASN A 107 1.15 5.63 -13.35
C ASN A 107 2.17 4.82 -12.55
N PRO A 108 2.93 3.92 -13.19
CA PRO A 108 3.98 3.18 -12.50
C PRO A 108 5.14 4.12 -12.12
N MET A 109 5.47 4.13 -10.82
CA MET A 109 6.67 4.76 -10.28
C MET A 109 7.81 3.75 -10.20
N LYS A 110 8.98 4.13 -10.72
CA LYS A 110 10.21 3.33 -10.64
C LYS A 110 11.13 3.86 -9.53
N LEU A 111 11.64 2.96 -8.70
CA LEU A 111 12.75 3.24 -7.79
C LEU A 111 14.06 3.19 -8.57
N MET A 112 14.86 4.25 -8.47
CA MET A 112 16.19 4.30 -9.08
C MET A 112 17.23 3.73 -8.12
N GLU A 113 18.34 3.23 -8.67
CA GLU A 113 19.48 2.76 -7.90
C GLU A 113 20.13 3.90 -7.08
N GLY A 114 20.78 3.54 -5.97
CA GLY A 114 21.47 4.50 -5.09
C GLY A 114 20.61 5.09 -3.97
N LEU A 115 19.32 4.76 -3.91
CA LEU A 115 18.50 4.97 -2.71
C LEU A 115 18.98 4.07 -1.58
N ALA A 116 19.01 4.60 -0.35
CA ALA A 116 19.43 3.86 0.84
C ALA A 116 18.41 4.06 1.96
N LEU A 117 18.22 3.02 2.77
CA LEU A 117 17.40 3.09 3.99
C LEU A 117 18.02 4.07 4.98
N SER A 118 17.20 4.80 5.74
CA SER A 118 17.68 5.74 6.78
C SER A 118 18.67 5.12 7.76
N GLY A 119 18.48 3.84 8.12
CA GLY A 119 19.36 3.09 9.02
C GLY A 119 20.74 2.74 8.45
N ALA A 120 20.97 2.88 7.14
CA ALA A 120 22.22 2.49 6.49
C ALA A 120 23.41 3.40 6.89
N GLY A 121 23.15 4.64 7.33
CA GLY A 121 24.19 5.58 7.74
C GLY A 121 24.88 5.25 9.09
N SER A 122 24.33 4.33 9.88
CA SER A 122 24.83 4.03 11.24
C SER A 122 25.75 2.79 11.31
N ALA A 123 26.03 2.12 10.19
CA ALA A 123 26.81 0.88 10.19
C ALA A 123 28.35 1.06 10.19
N THR A 124 28.87 2.28 10.32
CA THR A 124 30.31 2.56 10.39
C THR A 124 30.82 2.70 11.84
N GLY A 125 30.36 1.83 12.74
CA GLY A 125 31.01 1.57 14.03
C GLY A 125 31.85 0.29 13.94
N PRO A 126 32.95 0.11 14.71
CA PRO A 126 33.79 -1.10 14.70
C PRO A 126 33.10 -2.40 15.15
N GLY A 127 31.78 -2.43 15.23
CA GLY A 127 30.95 -3.54 15.71
C GLY A 127 29.83 -3.94 14.76
N ALA A 128 29.90 -3.63 13.46
CA ALA A 128 29.02 -4.21 12.45
C ALA A 128 29.36 -5.70 12.24
N ALA A 129 29.16 -6.50 13.29
CA ALA A 129 29.11 -7.94 13.18
C ALA A 129 27.88 -8.28 12.36
N GLN A 130 28.15 -8.77 11.16
CA GLN A 130 27.21 -9.41 10.27
C GLN A 130 26.28 -10.32 11.09
N THR A 131 25.01 -9.97 11.20
CA THR A 131 24.01 -10.97 11.56
C THR A 131 23.72 -11.77 10.30
N THR A 132 24.72 -12.54 9.85
CA THR A 132 24.46 -13.72 9.04
C THR A 132 23.66 -14.64 9.94
N VAL A 133 22.36 -14.73 9.74
CA VAL A 133 21.61 -15.91 10.17
C VAL A 133 22.18 -17.07 9.35
N SER A 134 23.22 -17.71 9.89
CA SER A 134 23.63 -19.03 9.42
C SER A 134 22.45 -19.95 9.69
N LEU A 135 21.78 -20.39 8.61
CA LEU A 135 20.87 -21.51 8.65
C LEU A 135 21.71 -22.76 8.93
N ALA A 136 22.09 -22.96 10.19
CA ALA A 136 22.75 -24.17 10.63
C ALA A 136 21.73 -25.30 10.54
N ALA A 137 21.85 -26.10 9.48
CA ALA A 137 21.29 -27.44 9.44
C ALA A 137 21.86 -28.24 10.62
N ALA A 138 21.09 -28.33 11.71
CA ALA A 138 21.39 -29.24 12.81
C ALA A 138 20.66 -30.57 12.55
N SER A 139 21.37 -31.49 11.92
CA SER A 139 21.06 -32.92 11.98
C SER A 139 20.95 -33.38 13.44
N GLN A 140 19.83 -34.05 13.72
CA GLN A 140 19.60 -35.14 14.67
C GLN A 140 20.56 -35.28 15.87
N THR A 141 20.02 -35.20 17.08
CA THR A 141 20.52 -36.00 18.21
C THR A 141 19.35 -36.49 19.05
N VAL A 142 19.32 -37.80 19.22
CA VAL A 142 18.37 -38.64 19.95
C VAL A 142 18.29 -38.18 21.41
N LEU A 143 17.09 -37.85 21.88
CA LEU A 143 16.83 -37.63 23.30
C LEU A 143 16.78 -39.00 24.02
N PRO A 144 17.43 -39.15 25.18
CA PRO A 144 17.43 -40.41 25.91
C PRO A 144 16.08 -40.64 26.58
N VAL A 145 15.60 -41.88 26.47
CA VAL A 145 14.47 -42.46 27.19
C VAL A 145 14.64 -42.21 28.69
N VAL A 146 13.66 -41.54 29.30
CA VAL A 146 13.41 -41.59 30.74
C VAL A 146 11.94 -42.00 30.91
N ASP A 147 11.74 -43.29 31.15
CA ASP A 147 10.57 -43.84 31.86
C ASP A 147 10.89 -43.67 33.36
N PRO A 148 9.98 -43.11 34.18
CA PRO A 148 9.20 -44.03 34.99
C PRO A 148 7.75 -43.62 35.24
N ALA A 149 6.91 -44.65 35.31
CA ALA A 149 5.80 -44.82 36.26
C ALA A 149 4.47 -44.09 35.99
N THR A 150 3.62 -44.81 35.27
CA THR A 150 2.31 -45.34 35.73
C THR A 150 1.49 -44.51 36.74
N SER A 151 0.28 -44.13 36.29
CA SER A 151 -1.04 -44.32 36.96
C SER A 151 -1.90 -43.04 36.97
N PRO A 152 -3.24 -43.14 36.94
CA PRO A 152 -4.07 -43.80 35.93
C PRO A 152 -5.06 -42.81 35.29
N LEU A 153 -5.60 -43.24 34.15
CA LEU A 153 -6.79 -42.72 33.49
C LEU A 153 -7.94 -42.40 34.48
N PRO A 154 -8.65 -41.29 34.29
CA PRO A 154 -10.10 -41.38 34.16
C PRO A 154 -10.58 -40.67 32.89
N GLU A 155 -10.94 -41.45 31.88
CA GLU A 155 -12.04 -41.14 30.98
C GLU A 155 -13.30 -41.36 31.82
N PRO A 156 -14.21 -40.38 31.96
CA PRO A 156 -15.30 -40.32 30.99
C PRO A 156 -16.04 -38.97 30.80
N ALA A 157 -16.81 -38.97 29.71
CA ALA A 157 -17.99 -38.18 29.39
C ALA A 157 -17.76 -36.84 28.67
N GLU A 158 -17.75 -36.93 27.34
CA GLU A 158 -18.48 -35.99 26.48
C GLU A 158 -19.96 -36.00 26.86
N PRO A 159 -20.61 -34.83 27.05
CA PRO A 159 -22.00 -34.72 26.67
C PRO A 159 -22.23 -33.48 25.81
N ALA A 160 -22.58 -33.77 24.56
CA ALA A 160 -23.61 -33.12 23.75
C ALA A 160 -23.54 -31.61 23.58
N LEU A 161 -23.20 -31.20 22.37
CA LEU A 161 -23.86 -30.06 21.73
C LEU A 161 -25.38 -30.35 21.67
N PRO A 162 -26.25 -29.44 22.14
CA PRO A 162 -27.60 -29.33 21.63
C PRO A 162 -27.68 -28.16 20.64
N ASP A 163 -27.82 -28.59 19.39
CA ASP A 163 -28.68 -28.10 18.32
C ASP A 163 -28.70 -26.64 17.83
N PRO A 164 -28.73 -26.47 16.49
CA PRO A 164 -28.90 -25.19 15.82
C PRO A 164 -30.32 -24.65 16.04
N ILE A 165 -30.42 -23.37 16.41
CA ILE A 165 -31.69 -22.66 16.33
C ILE A 165 -31.93 -22.32 14.86
N VAL A 166 -32.82 -23.12 14.27
CA VAL A 166 -33.44 -22.96 12.96
C VAL A 166 -34.59 -21.94 13.07
N GLU A 167 -34.45 -20.85 12.30
CA GLU A 167 -35.51 -20.12 11.53
C GLU A 167 -36.64 -19.36 12.28
N PRO A 168 -37.17 -18.23 11.73
CA PRO A 168 -37.63 -18.13 10.34
C PRO A 168 -37.28 -16.87 9.55
N VAL A 169 -37.08 -17.13 8.26
CA VAL A 169 -37.35 -16.24 7.13
C VAL A 169 -38.61 -15.39 7.33
N THR A 170 -38.49 -14.09 7.07
CA THR A 170 -39.58 -13.34 6.44
C THR A 170 -39.00 -12.52 5.29
N PRO A 171 -39.48 -12.72 4.05
CA PRO A 171 -39.06 -11.96 2.88
C PRO A 171 -39.90 -10.68 2.72
N THR A 172 -39.24 -9.60 2.25
CA THR A 172 -39.80 -8.57 1.33
C THR A 172 -40.81 -7.57 1.96
N PRO A 173 -40.92 -6.27 1.54
CA PRO A 173 -40.53 -5.68 0.25
C PRO A 173 -39.66 -4.41 0.29
N ALA A 174 -38.88 -4.26 -0.77
CA ALA A 174 -38.46 -2.97 -1.30
C ALA A 174 -39.69 -2.20 -1.82
N PRO A 175 -39.81 -0.89 -1.57
CA PRO A 175 -40.57 -0.01 -2.45
C PRO A 175 -39.65 0.56 -3.54
N GLU A 176 -40.01 0.24 -4.78
CA GLU A 176 -39.61 0.94 -6.00
C GLU A 176 -39.62 2.47 -5.82
N ASN A 177 -38.45 3.11 -5.99
CA ASN A 177 -38.42 4.52 -6.37
C ASN A 177 -38.32 4.60 -7.89
N GLN A 178 -39.50 4.55 -8.50
CA GLN A 178 -39.72 4.71 -9.91
C GLN A 178 -39.23 6.10 -10.35
N ASN A 179 -38.17 6.08 -11.14
CA ASN A 179 -37.41 7.22 -11.63
C ASN A 179 -38.30 8.21 -12.42
N ARG A 180 -38.87 9.19 -11.70
CA ARG A 180 -39.66 10.34 -12.22
C ARG A 180 -38.98 11.11 -13.36
N LYS A 181 -37.68 10.89 -13.60
CA LYS A 181 -36.91 11.55 -14.67
C LYS A 181 -37.23 11.00 -16.07
N VAL A 182 -37.69 9.75 -16.19
CA VAL A 182 -38.03 9.14 -17.51
C VAL A 182 -39.37 9.66 -18.05
N LEU A 183 -40.32 10.00 -17.17
CA LEU A 183 -41.62 10.56 -17.57
C LEU A 183 -41.52 11.99 -18.12
N LEU A 184 -40.55 12.78 -17.63
CA LEU A 184 -40.37 14.17 -18.08
C LEU A 184 -39.67 14.27 -19.45
N LEU A 185 -38.90 13.25 -19.83
CA LEU A 185 -38.17 13.25 -21.11
C LEU A 185 -39.07 12.90 -22.31
N ILE A 186 -40.13 12.11 -22.08
CA ILE A 186 -41.10 11.74 -23.13
C ILE A 186 -42.07 12.90 -23.44
N ILE A 187 -42.44 13.72 -22.44
CA ILE A 187 -43.30 14.90 -22.67
C ILE A 187 -42.53 16.01 -23.40
N GLY A 188 -41.23 16.17 -23.14
CA GLY A 188 -40.40 17.15 -23.84
C GLY A 188 -40.18 16.85 -25.33
N LEU A 189 -40.13 15.57 -25.72
CA LEU A 189 -39.87 15.17 -27.11
C LEU A 189 -41.11 15.22 -28.02
N ALA A 190 -42.33 15.19 -27.44
CA ALA A 190 -43.58 15.30 -28.19
C ALA A 190 -44.00 16.76 -28.49
N LEU A 191 -43.35 17.75 -27.86
CA LEU A 191 -43.60 19.18 -28.04
C LEU A 191 -42.60 19.87 -28.98
N LEU A 192 -41.67 19.12 -29.58
CA LEU A 192 -40.63 19.63 -30.48
C LEU A 192 -40.57 18.89 -31.83
N ALA A 193 -41.69 18.30 -32.24
CA ALA A 193 -41.94 18.09 -33.67
C ALA A 193 -41.95 19.44 -34.42
#